data_AF-A0A8T4N0N9-F1
#
_entry.id   AF-A0A8T4N0N9-F1
#
_cell.length_a   1.000
_cell.length_b   1.000
_cell.length_c   1.000
_cell.angle_alpha   90.00
_cell.angle_beta   90.00
_cell.angle_gamma   90.00
#
_symmetry.space_group_name_H-M   'P 1'
#
loop_
_entity.id
_entity.type
_entity.pdbx_description
1 polymer ?
#
loop_
_entity_poly.entity_id
_entity_poly.type
_entity_poly.pdbx_seq_one_letter_code
_entity_poly.pdbx_strand_id
1 'polypeptide(L)'
;MKEHKEGVYQNSTELMDLGGKPFYMNDFVDACLYGRLNLFLQGDTGSGKTQLAKDAMDYFGTTLGDGEFAKEFQEKFLDKLDNKSNYALSSVNKFGTDKTMFLLGRNDMDTRELFQRFNLGRLNQKPKYNLEPLVDIENGEINYYYPIFENGNFIQKKLLPEQVKRVREELEKLAVNSDEIRELTSKIDTRLFVVDELPNCVPAVRAQLFNLFDGFIEINGKAYPIGSGYSVGIATGNIGQKFTESSNDIGRALKDRMHVTIDTDYFKPTSWDTFKILSTNTNPRVDFTKNSGGASVEDKILKINNEIISSEVPLEKLVIANYLIHGLDYVNLDGKETTKTKLKDAWPSAITNHGKGSDESLVLPVSPRAAKSILRLSQAFDYIAKEKGLTDEQVKENYFNSMMNAYKFVGAYSGILNDLAVRENYENDKYSALDAIILTTKTQFNENAGSISAGLEMTNGGKKSKKVLDKFSGRWEFMKNFLEKAYEENSGGLN
;
A
#
# COMPACT_ATOMS: atom_id res chain seq x y z
N MET A 1 7.16 29.50 -3.25
CA MET A 1 7.79 28.18 -3.07
C MET A 1 7.97 27.99 -1.58
N LYS A 2 7.16 27.14 -0.93
CA LYS A 2 7.49 26.69 0.43
C LYS A 2 8.55 25.61 0.27
N GLU A 3 9.66 25.73 0.98
CA GLU A 3 10.67 24.68 1.12
C GLU A 3 9.96 23.39 1.53
N HIS A 4 9.86 22.42 0.63
CA HIS A 4 9.79 21.03 1.07
C HIS A 4 11.05 20.84 1.91
N LYS A 5 10.90 20.41 3.17
CA LYS A 5 12.04 19.94 3.96
C LYS A 5 12.82 18.99 3.05
N GLU A 6 14.08 19.31 2.77
CA GLU A 6 14.93 18.45 1.97
C GLU A 6 14.98 17.08 2.66
N GLY A 7 14.22 16.12 2.13
CA GLY A 7 14.50 14.71 2.38
C GLY A 7 15.93 14.45 1.95
N VAL A 8 16.58 13.47 2.57
CA VAL A 8 17.92 13.07 2.16
C VAL A 8 17.88 12.49 0.74
N TYR A 9 16.74 11.94 0.33
CA TYR A 9 16.51 11.49 -1.03
C TYR A 9 16.56 12.64 -2.06
N GLN A 10 17.45 12.50 -3.04
CA GLN A 10 17.65 13.47 -4.11
C GLN A 10 17.37 12.86 -5.48
N ASN A 11 16.27 13.31 -6.09
CA ASN A 11 15.93 12.96 -7.47
C ASN A 11 15.04 14.07 -8.03
N SER A 12 15.54 14.79 -9.02
CA SER A 12 14.82 15.86 -9.72
C SER A 12 14.23 15.41 -11.05
N THR A 13 14.28 14.10 -11.36
CA THR A 13 13.61 13.55 -12.55
C THR A 13 12.10 13.67 -12.38
N GLU A 14 11.47 14.35 -13.32
CA GLU A 14 10.03 14.54 -13.36
C GLU A 14 9.33 13.23 -13.73
N LEU A 15 8.30 12.86 -12.95
CA LEU A 15 7.48 11.67 -13.19
C LEU A 15 6.25 11.99 -14.05
N MET A 16 5.70 13.20 -13.87
CA MET A 16 4.56 13.72 -14.64
C MET A 16 4.40 15.23 -14.43
N ASP A 17 3.63 15.86 -15.31
CA ASP A 17 3.10 17.22 -15.15
C ASP A 17 1.58 17.18 -14.98
N LEU A 18 1.06 18.02 -14.07
CA LEU A 18 -0.38 18.25 -13.92
C LEU A 18 -0.66 19.76 -13.91
N GLY A 19 -1.15 20.26 -15.04
CA GLY A 19 -1.52 21.67 -15.20
C GLY A 19 -0.34 22.64 -15.08
N GLY A 20 0.83 22.25 -15.60
CA GLY A 20 2.07 23.04 -15.51
C GLY A 20 2.76 22.96 -14.15
N LYS A 21 2.44 21.95 -13.33
CA LYS A 21 3.16 21.62 -12.09
C LYS A 21 3.83 20.27 -12.23
N PRO A 22 5.17 20.21 -12.15
CA PRO A 22 5.90 18.96 -12.19
C PRO A 22 5.70 18.18 -10.87
N PHE A 23 5.64 16.86 -10.97
CA PHE A 23 5.62 15.92 -9.86
C PHE A 23 6.89 15.08 -9.87
N TYR A 24 7.46 14.92 -8.69
CA TYR A 24 8.67 14.17 -8.43
C TYR A 24 8.37 12.97 -7.54
N MET A 25 9.37 12.12 -7.30
CA MET A 25 9.22 10.90 -6.52
C MET A 25 8.62 11.13 -5.11
N ASN A 26 9.03 12.20 -4.43
CA ASN A 26 8.49 12.54 -3.10
C ASN A 26 7.00 12.88 -3.16
N ASP A 27 6.53 13.54 -4.23
CA ASP A 27 5.10 13.83 -4.40
C ASP A 27 4.28 12.55 -4.57
N PHE A 28 4.86 11.50 -5.17
CA PHE A 28 4.19 10.21 -5.30
C PHE A 28 4.11 9.47 -3.97
N VAL A 29 5.17 9.54 -3.15
CA VAL A 29 5.13 9.03 -1.77
C VAL A 29 4.05 9.77 -0.98
N ASP A 30 4.07 11.11 -1.01
CA ASP A 30 3.06 11.93 -0.34
C ASP A 30 1.64 11.60 -0.84
N ALA A 31 1.44 11.46 -2.15
CA ALA A 31 0.15 11.09 -2.73
C ALA A 31 -0.35 9.73 -2.26
N CYS A 32 0.55 8.74 -2.14
CA CYS A 32 0.22 7.43 -1.62
C CYS A 32 -0.15 7.50 -0.13
N LEU A 33 0.58 8.27 0.67
CA LEU A 33 0.26 8.48 2.08
C LEU A 33 -1.08 9.22 2.26
N TYR A 34 -1.30 10.32 1.53
CA TYR A 34 -2.58 11.06 1.55
C TYR A 34 -3.74 10.17 1.09
N GLY A 35 -3.52 9.32 0.08
CA GLY A 35 -4.51 8.39 -0.44
C GLY A 35 -4.72 7.13 0.42
N ARG A 36 -3.86 6.87 1.42
CA ARG A 36 -3.75 5.57 2.11
C ARG A 36 -3.64 4.42 1.10
N LEU A 37 -2.73 4.58 0.14
CA LEU A 37 -2.42 3.61 -0.89
C LEU A 37 -1.05 3.00 -0.60
N ASN A 38 -1.01 1.68 -0.52
CA ASN A 38 0.26 0.97 -0.51
C ASN A 38 1.12 1.37 -1.72
N LEU A 39 2.43 1.39 -1.54
CA LEU A 39 3.39 1.80 -2.57
C LEU A 39 4.51 0.77 -2.67
N PHE A 40 4.74 0.27 -3.88
CA PHE A 40 5.89 -0.59 -4.18
C PHE A 40 6.92 0.16 -5.02
N LEU A 41 8.13 0.31 -4.48
CA LEU A 41 9.29 0.89 -5.15
C LEU A 41 10.15 -0.25 -5.68
N GLN A 42 10.17 -0.42 -7.00
CA GLN A 42 11.00 -1.43 -7.65
C GLN A 42 12.14 -0.80 -8.44
N GLY A 43 13.12 -1.61 -8.79
CA GLY A 43 14.26 -1.24 -9.64
C GLY A 43 15.44 -2.12 -9.27
N ASP A 44 16.30 -2.40 -10.21
CA ASP A 44 17.48 -3.24 -10.04
C ASP A 44 18.71 -2.42 -9.59
N THR A 45 18.63 -1.08 -9.61
CA THR A 45 19.71 -0.21 -9.15
C THR A 45 19.53 0.28 -7.72
N GLY A 46 20.64 0.69 -7.09
CA GLY A 46 20.70 1.37 -5.80
C GLY A 46 20.22 2.83 -5.89
N SER A 47 19.08 3.06 -6.52
CA SER A 47 18.49 4.38 -6.82
C SER A 47 17.98 5.16 -5.60
N GLY A 48 18.23 4.67 -4.38
CA GLY A 48 17.79 5.30 -3.13
C GLY A 48 16.42 4.84 -2.60
N LYS A 49 15.88 3.70 -3.07
CA LYS A 49 14.57 3.15 -2.63
C LYS A 49 14.41 3.10 -1.10
N THR A 50 15.40 2.53 -0.40
CA THR A 50 15.39 2.42 1.07
C THR A 50 15.48 3.80 1.74
N GLN A 51 16.22 4.75 1.17
CA GLN A 51 16.30 6.12 1.69
C GLN A 51 14.96 6.83 1.56
N LEU A 52 14.29 6.71 0.40
CA LEU A 52 12.96 7.29 0.18
C LEU A 52 11.91 6.72 1.15
N ALA A 53 11.93 5.41 1.36
CA ALA A 53 11.04 4.77 2.33
C ALA A 53 11.35 5.21 3.78
N LYS A 54 12.63 5.40 4.11
CA LYS A 54 13.06 5.93 5.42
C LYS A 54 12.65 7.40 5.61
N ASP A 55 12.77 8.24 4.58
CA ASP A 55 12.31 9.63 4.62
C ASP A 55 10.79 9.71 4.89
N ALA A 56 10.00 8.77 4.35
CA ALA A 56 8.57 8.65 4.65
C ALA A 56 8.30 8.24 6.11
N MET A 57 9.17 7.43 6.73
CA MET A 57 9.05 7.07 8.15
C MET A 57 9.22 8.30 9.06
N ASP A 58 10.11 9.22 8.69
CA ASP A 58 10.35 10.45 9.45
C ASP A 58 9.09 11.35 9.55
N TYR A 59 8.11 11.18 8.66
CA TYR A 59 6.84 11.92 8.70
C TYR A 59 5.96 11.56 9.90
N PHE A 60 6.01 10.31 10.35
CA PHE A 60 5.15 9.80 11.43
C PHE A 60 5.77 9.94 12.82
N GLY A 61 6.91 10.65 12.91
CA GLY A 61 7.58 11.01 14.15
C GLY A 61 8.10 9.83 14.97
N THR A 62 9.08 10.11 15.81
CA THR A 62 9.40 9.30 16.99
C THR A 62 8.54 9.77 18.14
N THR A 63 7.70 8.89 18.71
CA THR A 63 7.48 9.00 20.15
C THR A 63 8.85 8.87 20.79
N LEU A 64 9.23 9.88 21.58
CA LEU A 64 10.29 9.78 22.58
C LEU A 64 9.95 8.61 23.52
N GLY A 65 10.33 7.42 23.11
CA GLY A 65 10.09 6.18 23.85
C GLY A 65 11.17 5.87 24.87
N ASP A 66 12.30 6.58 24.89
CA ASP A 66 13.44 6.17 25.73
C ASP A 66 13.96 7.29 26.66
N GLY A 67 13.14 8.31 26.93
CA GLY A 67 13.57 9.48 27.73
C GLY A 67 12.69 9.81 28.93
N GLU A 68 11.38 9.92 28.75
CA GLU A 68 10.48 10.41 29.81
C GLU A 68 9.71 9.29 30.51
N PHE A 69 9.18 8.30 29.78
CA PHE A 69 8.48 7.19 30.42
C PHE A 69 9.44 6.24 31.15
N ALA A 70 10.62 5.98 30.58
CA ALA A 70 11.68 5.22 31.24
C ALA A 70 12.18 5.93 32.50
N LYS A 71 12.27 7.27 32.47
CA LYS A 71 12.77 8.11 33.56
C LYS A 71 11.70 8.33 34.64
N GLU A 72 10.43 8.47 34.27
CA GLU A 72 9.31 8.52 35.20
C GLU A 72 9.06 7.15 35.87
N PHE A 73 9.25 6.03 35.15
CA PHE A 73 9.22 4.69 35.73
C PHE A 73 10.43 4.41 36.65
N GLN A 74 11.61 4.92 36.29
CA GLN A 74 12.82 4.79 37.10
C GLN A 74 12.73 5.66 38.39
N GLU A 75 12.30 6.92 38.28
CA GLU A 75 12.15 7.85 39.40
C GLU A 75 10.97 7.50 40.33
N LYS A 76 9.83 7.01 39.82
CA LYS A 76 8.65 6.71 40.67
C LYS A 76 8.61 5.27 41.19
N PHE A 77 9.24 4.32 40.52
CA PHE A 77 9.05 2.89 40.78
C PHE A 77 10.32 2.16 41.24
N LEU A 78 11.50 2.51 40.71
CA LEU A 78 12.75 1.83 41.07
C LEU A 78 13.40 2.40 42.34
N ASP A 79 13.24 3.69 42.63
CA ASP A 79 13.71 4.30 43.89
C ASP A 79 12.96 3.79 45.14
N LYS A 80 11.81 3.13 44.96
CA LYS A 80 11.07 2.45 46.05
C LYS A 80 11.48 1.00 46.29
N LEU A 81 12.25 0.42 45.38
CA LEU A 81 12.72 -0.96 45.46
C LEU A 81 14.23 -0.93 45.57
N ASP A 82 14.68 -0.66 46.79
CA ASP A 82 16.07 -0.77 47.19
C ASP A 82 16.53 -2.22 47.03
N ASN A 83 17.05 -2.57 45.85
CA ASN A 83 18.02 -3.63 45.66
C ASN A 83 18.62 -3.59 44.26
N LYS A 84 19.94 -3.37 44.25
CA LYS A 84 20.84 -3.44 43.11
C LYS A 84 20.67 -4.74 42.33
N SER A 85 20.05 -4.67 41.15
CA SER A 85 20.34 -5.60 40.06
C SER A 85 20.29 -4.84 38.73
N ASN A 86 21.47 -4.65 38.13
CA ASN A 86 21.62 -4.15 36.77
C ASN A 86 20.97 -5.14 35.80
N TYR A 87 19.74 -4.89 35.38
CA TYR A 87 19.18 -5.51 34.18
C TYR A 87 19.46 -4.59 33.00
N ALA A 88 20.47 -4.96 32.21
CA ALA A 88 20.69 -4.40 30.90
C ALA A 88 19.48 -4.75 30.01
N LEU A 89 18.69 -3.74 29.65
CA LEU A 89 17.76 -3.81 28.51
C LEU A 89 18.62 -3.97 27.25
N SER A 90 18.93 -5.22 26.89
CA SER A 90 19.61 -5.52 25.63
C SER A 90 18.66 -5.26 24.47
N SER A 91 18.87 -4.12 23.82
CA SER A 91 18.67 -3.83 22.40
C SER A 91 18.23 -5.03 21.54
N VAL A 92 16.92 -5.17 21.33
CA VAL A 92 16.41 -5.85 20.15
C VAL A 92 16.48 -4.82 19.02
N ASN A 93 17.16 -5.16 17.92
CA ASN A 93 17.32 -4.32 16.72
C ASN A 93 15.94 -3.96 16.12
N LYS A 94 15.28 -2.95 16.66
CA LYS A 94 14.03 -2.39 16.17
C LYS A 94 14.32 -0.98 15.68
N PHE A 95 14.26 -0.79 14.37
CA PHE A 95 14.26 0.53 13.76
C PHE A 95 12.80 0.89 13.45
N GLY A 96 12.23 1.85 14.18
CA GLY A 96 10.83 2.23 14.08
C GLY A 96 10.28 2.84 15.38
N THR A 97 9.13 3.48 15.28
CA THR A 97 8.46 4.22 16.35
C THR A 97 7.18 3.47 16.75
N ASP A 98 6.38 3.93 17.73
CA ASP A 98 5.06 3.29 17.93
C ASP A 98 4.19 3.36 16.66
N LYS A 99 4.45 4.38 15.83
CA LYS A 99 3.71 4.71 14.59
C LYS A 99 4.29 4.08 13.33
N THR A 100 5.56 3.67 13.33
CA THR A 100 6.24 3.16 12.14
C THR A 100 6.99 1.87 12.42
N MET A 101 7.02 0.96 11.45
CA MET A 101 7.81 -0.27 11.57
C MET A 101 8.62 -0.51 10.30
N PHE A 102 9.93 -0.67 10.44
CA PHE A 102 10.81 -1.13 9.36
C PHE A 102 11.07 -2.63 9.48
N LEU A 103 10.97 -3.33 8.35
CA LEU A 103 11.28 -4.74 8.20
C LEU A 103 12.20 -4.95 7.02
N LEU A 104 13.23 -5.76 7.23
CA LEU A 104 14.04 -6.29 6.13
C LEU A 104 13.45 -7.64 5.73
N GLY A 105 13.08 -7.78 4.46
CA GLY A 105 12.57 -9.00 3.88
C GLY A 105 13.66 -10.07 3.77
N ARG A 106 13.35 -11.27 4.25
CA ARG A 106 14.26 -12.42 4.28
C ARG A 106 13.48 -13.71 4.00
N ASN A 107 14.14 -14.67 3.38
CA ASN A 107 13.54 -15.96 3.02
C ASN A 107 13.40 -16.93 4.21
N ASP A 108 14.10 -16.66 5.31
CA ASP A 108 14.07 -17.43 6.57
C ASP A 108 13.09 -16.85 7.59
N MET A 109 12.48 -15.69 7.31
CA MET A 109 11.50 -15.09 8.20
C MET A 109 10.22 -15.92 8.23
N ASP A 110 9.73 -16.24 9.43
CA ASP A 110 8.44 -16.87 9.63
C ASP A 110 7.39 -15.86 10.17
N THR A 111 6.12 -16.27 10.17
CA THR A 111 5.02 -15.42 10.65
C THR A 111 5.12 -15.13 12.15
N ARG A 112 5.73 -16.02 12.93
CA ARG A 112 5.92 -15.84 14.37
C ARG A 112 6.95 -14.75 14.66
N GLU A 113 8.08 -14.75 13.94
CA GLU A 113 9.10 -13.71 13.99
C GLU A 113 8.51 -12.36 13.57
N LEU A 114 7.73 -12.33 12.49
CA LEU A 114 7.02 -11.12 12.06
C LEU A 114 6.17 -10.55 13.20
N PHE A 115 5.33 -11.38 13.83
CA PHE A 115 4.50 -10.95 14.94
C PHE A 115 5.32 -10.55 16.18
N GLN A 116 6.44 -11.20 16.48
CA GLN A 116 7.33 -10.78 17.58
C GLN A 116 7.89 -9.35 17.40
N ARG A 117 8.04 -8.87 16.17
CA ARG A 117 8.51 -7.51 15.87
C ARG A 117 7.43 -6.43 16.07
N PHE A 118 6.15 -6.81 16.04
CA PHE A 118 5.07 -5.96 16.52
C PHE A 118 5.27 -5.64 17.99
N ASN A 119 4.57 -4.63 18.52
CA ASN A 119 4.64 -4.23 19.93
C ASN A 119 4.01 -5.29 20.89
N LEU A 120 4.29 -6.57 20.63
CA LEU A 120 4.13 -7.71 21.52
C LEU A 120 5.23 -7.73 22.60
N GLY A 121 6.10 -6.71 22.69
CA GLY A 121 6.85 -6.45 23.91
C GLY A 121 5.94 -6.33 25.15
N ARG A 122 4.66 -5.97 24.94
CA ARG A 122 3.60 -6.10 25.95
C ARG A 122 3.03 -7.53 26.12
N LEU A 123 3.13 -8.41 25.11
CA LEU A 123 2.86 -9.86 25.29
C LEU A 123 3.90 -10.54 26.17
N ASN A 124 5.08 -9.95 26.36
CA ASN A 124 6.10 -10.46 27.28
C ASN A 124 5.87 -10.06 28.75
N GLN A 125 4.70 -9.48 29.10
CA GLN A 125 4.13 -9.78 30.41
C GLN A 125 3.60 -11.21 30.42
N LYS A 126 4.48 -12.19 30.16
CA LYS A 126 4.25 -13.53 30.66
C LYS A 126 4.02 -13.39 32.17
N PRO A 127 3.07 -14.13 32.77
CA PRO A 127 3.13 -14.31 34.22
C PRO A 127 4.55 -14.81 34.56
N LYS A 128 5.10 -14.33 35.67
CA LYS A 128 6.50 -14.47 36.15
C LYS A 128 7.04 -15.92 36.29
N TYR A 129 6.49 -16.91 35.61
CA TYR A 129 6.89 -18.31 35.70
C TYR A 129 7.44 -18.77 34.34
N ASN A 130 8.78 -18.85 34.23
CA ASN A 130 9.42 -19.63 33.18
C ASN A 130 9.09 -21.11 33.44
N LEU A 131 8.08 -21.63 32.73
CA LEU A 131 7.73 -23.05 32.74
C LEU A 131 8.21 -23.67 31.43
N GLU A 132 9.10 -24.66 31.53
CA GLU A 132 9.57 -25.42 30.38
C GLU A 132 8.82 -26.76 30.32
N PRO A 133 8.03 -27.03 29.25
CA PRO A 133 7.43 -28.33 29.04
C PRO A 133 8.46 -29.30 28.48
N LEU A 134 8.62 -30.46 29.11
CA LEU A 134 9.43 -31.57 28.62
C LEU A 134 8.53 -32.79 28.42
N VAL A 135 8.61 -33.39 27.23
CA VAL A 135 7.92 -34.65 26.93
C VAL A 135 8.73 -35.78 27.54
N ASP A 136 8.10 -36.55 28.41
CA ASP A 136 8.67 -37.81 28.90
C ASP A 136 8.61 -38.84 27.77
N ILE A 137 9.79 -39.27 27.33
CA ILE A 137 9.97 -40.05 26.09
C ILE A 137 9.48 -41.49 26.27
N GLU A 138 9.37 -41.98 27.52
CA GLU A 138 8.99 -43.37 27.80
C GLU A 138 7.47 -43.59 27.79
N ASN A 139 6.69 -42.56 28.12
CA ASN A 139 5.23 -42.66 28.29
C ASN A 139 4.44 -41.60 27.51
N GLY A 140 5.12 -40.62 26.90
CA GLY A 140 4.51 -39.56 26.09
C GLY A 140 3.83 -38.45 26.92
N GLU A 141 3.95 -38.46 28.25
CA GLU A 141 3.36 -37.43 29.11
C GLU A 141 4.17 -36.12 29.11
N ILE A 142 3.49 -34.98 28.99
CA ILE A 142 4.12 -33.65 29.06
C ILE A 142 4.27 -33.25 30.54
N ASN A 143 5.50 -33.19 31.01
CA ASN A 143 5.85 -32.77 32.36
C ASN A 143 6.33 -31.31 32.35
N TYR A 144 5.84 -30.51 33.29
CA TYR A 144 6.20 -29.09 33.40
C TYR A 144 7.15 -28.88 34.57
N TYR A 145 8.19 -28.08 34.35
CA TYR A 145 9.22 -27.79 35.34
C TYR A 145 9.29 -26.29 35.61
N TYR A 146 9.64 -25.91 36.84
CA TYR A 146 9.93 -24.53 37.22
C TYR A 146 11.31 -24.42 37.89
N PRO A 147 12.07 -23.35 37.60
CA PRO A 147 13.37 -23.14 38.20
C PRO A 147 13.23 -22.65 39.65
N ILE A 148 14.02 -23.22 40.55
CA ILE A 148 14.15 -22.81 41.95
C ILE A 148 15.63 -22.57 42.23
N PHE A 149 15.94 -21.50 42.95
CA PHE A 149 17.31 -21.24 43.38
C PHE A 149 17.52 -21.82 44.78
N GLU A 150 18.37 -22.83 44.91
CA GLU A 150 18.62 -23.53 46.15
C GLU A 150 20.13 -23.82 46.26
N ASN A 151 20.73 -23.52 47.42
CA ASN A 151 22.18 -23.70 47.68
C ASN A 151 23.11 -23.08 46.62
N GLY A 152 22.76 -21.91 46.08
CA GLY A 152 23.58 -21.19 45.12
C GLY A 152 23.45 -21.66 43.67
N ASN A 153 22.59 -22.64 43.38
CA ASN A 153 22.37 -23.17 42.04
C ASN A 153 20.88 -23.12 41.64
N PHE A 154 20.61 -23.01 40.34
CA PHE A 154 19.27 -23.19 39.80
C PHE A 154 18.98 -24.68 39.59
N ILE A 155 17.90 -25.16 40.20
CA ILE A 155 17.42 -26.54 40.10
C ILE A 155 16.03 -26.52 39.48
N GLN A 156 15.79 -27.37 38.49
CA GLN A 156 14.46 -27.52 37.87
C GLN A 156 13.62 -28.51 38.67
N LYS A 157 12.49 -28.06 39.22
CA LYS A 157 11.56 -28.92 39.98
C LYS A 157 10.32 -29.22 39.16
N LYS A 158 9.98 -30.51 39.07
CA LYS A 158 8.77 -31.00 38.39
C LYS A 158 7.53 -30.52 39.14
N LEU A 159 6.55 -29.96 38.42
CA LEU A 159 5.25 -29.61 38.97
C LEU A 159 4.44 -30.87 39.32
N LEU A 160 3.70 -30.82 40.42
CA LEU A 160 2.75 -31.88 40.80
C LEU A 160 1.55 -31.89 39.83
N PRO A 161 0.88 -33.04 39.62
CA PRO A 161 -0.23 -33.15 38.66
C PRO A 161 -1.36 -32.12 38.88
N GLU A 162 -1.71 -31.82 40.13
CA GLU A 162 -2.72 -30.81 40.48
C GLU A 162 -2.29 -29.38 40.12
N GLN A 163 -0.99 -29.10 40.19
CA GLN A 163 -0.40 -27.81 39.80
C GLN A 163 -0.33 -27.69 38.28
N VAL A 164 0.02 -28.77 37.58
CA VAL A 164 -0.03 -28.85 36.11
C VAL A 164 -1.46 -28.59 35.61
N LYS A 165 -2.47 -29.16 36.27
CA LYS A 165 -3.88 -28.92 35.93
C LYS A 165 -4.27 -27.45 36.08
N ARG A 166 -3.92 -26.80 37.20
CA ARG A 166 -4.16 -25.35 37.39
C ARG A 166 -3.43 -24.49 36.38
N VAL A 167 -2.17 -24.80 36.09
CA VAL A 167 -1.36 -24.08 35.09
C VAL A 167 -1.98 -24.25 33.70
N ARG A 168 -2.44 -25.44 33.34
CA ARG A 168 -3.12 -25.69 32.07
C ARG A 168 -4.45 -24.92 31.99
N GLU A 169 -5.26 -24.93 33.04
CA GLU A 169 -6.52 -24.18 33.11
C GLU A 169 -6.29 -22.66 32.99
N GLU A 170 -5.22 -22.12 33.61
CA GLU A 170 -4.85 -20.70 33.46
C GLU A 170 -4.23 -20.39 32.09
N LEU A 171 -3.44 -21.30 31.50
CA LEU A 171 -2.91 -21.16 30.14
C LEU A 171 -4.02 -21.28 29.09
N GLU A 172 -5.06 -22.06 29.34
CA GLU A 172 -6.27 -22.16 28.51
C GLU A 172 -7.16 -20.91 28.65
N LYS A 173 -7.19 -20.26 29.82
CA LYS A 173 -7.77 -18.91 29.96
C LYS A 173 -6.94 -17.85 29.25
N LEU A 174 -5.62 -17.98 29.25
CA LEU A 174 -4.67 -17.17 28.48
C LEU A 174 -4.64 -17.55 26.99
N ALA A 175 -5.29 -18.65 26.59
CA ALA A 175 -5.63 -18.96 25.19
C ALA A 175 -6.82 -18.09 24.73
N VAL A 176 -6.61 -16.79 24.96
CA VAL A 176 -7.15 -15.60 24.35
C VAL A 176 -8.67 -15.49 24.24
N ASN A 177 -9.27 -14.88 25.26
CA ASN A 177 -10.57 -14.25 25.12
C ASN A 177 -10.49 -13.14 24.03
N SER A 178 -11.47 -13.08 23.14
CA SER A 178 -11.47 -12.17 22.00
C SER A 178 -11.48 -10.68 22.39
N ASP A 179 -11.90 -10.36 23.61
CA ASP A 179 -11.90 -9.02 24.16
C ASP A 179 -10.49 -8.54 24.55
N GLU A 180 -9.63 -9.44 25.06
CA GLU A 180 -8.24 -9.12 25.39
C GLU A 180 -7.41 -8.89 24.11
N ILE A 181 -7.63 -9.69 23.05
CA ILE A 181 -6.99 -9.43 21.74
C ILE A 181 -7.42 -8.08 21.22
N ARG A 182 -8.72 -7.76 21.28
CA ARG A 182 -9.23 -6.47 20.83
C ARG A 182 -8.62 -5.31 21.61
N GLU A 183 -8.49 -5.44 22.92
CA GLU A 183 -7.83 -4.45 23.76
C GLU A 183 -6.34 -4.31 23.40
N LEU A 184 -5.65 -5.41 23.11
CA LEU A 184 -4.24 -5.43 22.72
C LEU A 184 -4.02 -4.82 21.32
N THR A 185 -4.84 -5.14 20.33
CA THR A 185 -4.73 -4.57 18.97
C THR A 185 -5.13 -3.11 18.95
N SER A 186 -6.05 -2.67 19.82
CA SER A 186 -6.37 -1.24 19.98
C SER A 186 -5.19 -0.40 20.48
N LYS A 187 -4.20 -1.04 21.11
CA LYS A 187 -2.95 -0.40 21.57
C LYS A 187 -1.86 -0.41 20.48
N ILE A 188 -2.09 -1.08 19.34
CA ILE A 188 -1.18 -1.09 18.18
C ILE A 188 -1.54 0.08 17.26
N ASP A 189 -0.85 1.20 17.43
CA ASP A 189 -1.05 2.43 16.65
C ASP A 189 -0.01 2.59 15.53
N THR A 190 0.55 1.47 15.04
CA THR A 190 1.47 1.49 13.90
C THR A 190 0.68 1.81 12.63
N ARG A 191 1.05 2.91 11.98
CA ARG A 191 0.37 3.57 10.85
C ARG A 191 1.12 3.39 9.53
N LEU A 192 2.44 3.25 9.57
CA LEU A 192 3.27 3.02 8.39
C LEU A 192 4.15 1.79 8.57
N PHE A 193 4.05 0.87 7.61
CA PHE A 193 4.91 -0.31 7.52
C PHE A 193 5.87 -0.14 6.34
N VAL A 194 7.16 -0.15 6.60
CA VAL A 194 8.19 -0.18 5.57
C VAL A 194 8.79 -1.58 5.49
N VAL A 195 8.71 -2.21 4.31
CA VAL A 195 9.32 -3.51 4.06
C VAL A 195 10.34 -3.40 2.95
N ASP A 196 11.61 -3.40 3.32
CA ASP A 196 12.71 -3.44 2.35
C ASP A 196 12.84 -4.86 1.82
N GLU A 197 13.09 -5.05 0.52
CA GLU A 197 13.28 -6.39 -0.07
C GLU A 197 12.07 -7.34 0.13
N LEU A 198 10.84 -6.81 0.02
CA LEU A 198 9.60 -7.60 0.14
C LEU A 198 9.57 -8.88 -0.72
N PRO A 199 10.08 -8.92 -1.96
CA PRO A 199 10.13 -10.14 -2.76
C PRO A 199 10.87 -11.31 -2.07
N ASN A 200 11.81 -11.03 -1.16
CA ASN A 200 12.58 -12.06 -0.49
C ASN A 200 11.80 -12.76 0.64
N CYS A 201 10.65 -12.21 1.05
CA CYS A 201 9.78 -12.85 2.04
C CYS A 201 9.05 -14.07 1.45
N VAL A 202 8.93 -15.13 2.26
CA VAL A 202 8.09 -16.28 1.91
C VAL A 202 6.61 -15.89 1.74
N PRO A 203 5.81 -16.58 0.90
CA PRO A 203 4.42 -16.20 0.61
C PRO A 203 3.54 -15.99 1.84
N ALA A 204 3.70 -16.83 2.88
CA ALA A 204 2.93 -16.73 4.12
C ALA A 204 3.21 -15.41 4.87
N VAL A 205 4.48 -14.98 4.93
CA VAL A 205 4.88 -13.71 5.54
C VAL A 205 4.37 -12.55 4.70
N ARG A 206 4.50 -12.61 3.36
CA ARG A 206 3.95 -11.59 2.46
C ARG A 206 2.45 -11.39 2.68
N ALA A 207 1.68 -12.47 2.77
CA ALA A 207 0.24 -12.39 3.01
C ALA A 207 -0.11 -11.65 4.31
N GLN A 208 0.63 -11.91 5.41
CA GLN A 208 0.45 -11.21 6.68
C GLN A 208 0.88 -9.75 6.59
N LEU A 209 1.99 -9.43 5.93
CA LEU A 209 2.42 -8.05 5.69
C LEU A 209 1.34 -7.24 4.97
N PHE A 210 0.67 -7.81 3.99
CA PHE A 210 -0.43 -7.11 3.33
C PHE A 210 -1.65 -6.89 4.23
N ASN A 211 -1.96 -7.81 5.15
CA ASN A 211 -3.03 -7.57 6.13
C ASN A 211 -2.68 -6.37 7.02
N LEU A 212 -1.41 -6.26 7.42
CA LEU A 212 -0.88 -5.15 8.19
C LEU A 212 -0.98 -3.84 7.42
N PHE A 213 -0.60 -3.84 6.13
CA PHE A 213 -0.76 -2.70 5.24
C PHE A 213 -2.23 -2.28 5.12
N ASP A 214 -3.15 -3.24 5.02
CA ASP A 214 -4.59 -3.00 4.97
C ASP A 214 -5.17 -2.57 6.34
N GLY A 215 -4.37 -2.62 7.41
CA GLY A 215 -4.69 -2.09 8.73
C GLY A 215 -5.38 -3.09 9.66
N PHE A 216 -5.10 -4.38 9.50
CA PHE A 216 -5.58 -5.39 10.43
C PHE A 216 -4.58 -6.53 10.66
N ILE A 217 -4.76 -7.22 11.78
CA ILE A 217 -4.10 -8.49 12.07
C ILE A 217 -5.16 -9.58 12.02
N GLU A 218 -4.83 -10.73 11.43
CA GLU A 218 -5.70 -11.90 11.43
C GLU A 218 -5.22 -12.90 12.48
N ILE A 219 -6.08 -13.22 13.45
CA ILE A 219 -5.81 -14.21 14.50
C ILE A 219 -6.97 -15.19 14.53
N ASN A 220 -6.69 -16.47 14.33
CA ASN A 220 -7.68 -17.56 14.30
C ASN A 220 -8.84 -17.28 13.31
N GLY A 221 -8.53 -16.73 12.13
CA GLY A 221 -9.52 -16.40 11.09
C GLY A 221 -10.35 -15.15 11.38
N LYS A 222 -10.09 -14.42 12.48
CA LYS A 222 -10.77 -13.17 12.83
C LYS A 222 -9.84 -11.98 12.60
N ALA A 223 -10.34 -10.97 11.89
CA ALA A 223 -9.62 -9.72 11.64
C ALA A 223 -9.79 -8.74 12.80
N TYR A 224 -8.68 -8.14 13.24
CA TYR A 224 -8.62 -7.13 14.29
C TYR A 224 -7.96 -5.87 13.76
N PRO A 225 -8.64 -4.71 13.78
CA PRO A 225 -8.10 -3.47 13.21
C PRO A 225 -6.93 -2.92 14.05
N ILE A 226 -5.99 -2.27 13.36
CA ILE A 226 -4.81 -1.59 13.93
C ILE A 226 -4.63 -0.19 13.31
N GLY A 227 -3.69 0.60 13.83
CA GLY A 227 -3.30 1.90 13.25
C GLY A 227 -4.33 3.02 13.44
N SER A 228 -5.29 2.84 14.37
CA SER A 228 -6.33 3.83 14.67
C SER A 228 -7.12 4.32 13.45
N GLY A 229 -7.40 3.42 12.50
CA GLY A 229 -8.13 3.73 11.27
C GLY A 229 -7.25 4.17 10.09
N TYR A 230 -5.95 4.33 10.30
CA TYR A 230 -4.98 4.62 9.25
C TYR A 230 -3.81 3.63 9.29
N SER A 231 -3.64 2.88 8.21
CA SER A 231 -2.48 2.00 8.00
C SER A 231 -2.14 1.98 6.52
N VAL A 232 -0.84 1.99 6.21
CA VAL A 232 -0.32 1.94 4.84
C VAL A 232 1.04 1.24 4.80
N GLY A 233 1.30 0.53 3.70
CA GLY A 233 2.58 -0.12 3.43
C GLY A 233 3.40 0.58 2.35
N ILE A 234 4.69 0.80 2.61
CA ILE A 234 5.69 1.08 1.58
C ILE A 234 6.61 -0.13 1.52
N ALA A 235 6.80 -0.70 0.35
CA ALA A 235 7.72 -1.82 0.17
C ALA A 235 8.70 -1.54 -0.96
N THR A 236 9.89 -2.12 -0.84
CA THR A 236 10.92 -2.07 -1.88
C THR A 236 11.23 -3.47 -2.39
N GLY A 237 11.81 -3.58 -3.57
CA GLY A 237 12.45 -4.82 -4.00
C GLY A 237 13.01 -4.75 -5.41
N ASN A 238 13.87 -5.70 -5.73
CA ASN A 238 14.43 -5.86 -7.06
C ASN A 238 13.62 -6.96 -7.78
N ILE A 239 12.95 -6.63 -8.89
CA ILE A 239 12.07 -7.56 -9.63
C ILE A 239 12.67 -7.97 -10.99
N GLY A 240 13.72 -7.31 -11.48
CA GLY A 240 14.23 -7.50 -12.85
C GLY A 240 15.29 -8.60 -13.04
N GLN A 241 15.80 -9.23 -11.97
CA GLN A 241 16.76 -10.33 -12.14
C GLN A 241 16.04 -11.63 -12.53
N LYS A 242 16.32 -12.11 -13.76
CA LYS A 242 16.05 -13.49 -14.23
C LYS A 242 16.65 -14.61 -13.34
N PHE A 243 17.35 -14.26 -12.26
CA PHE A 243 18.07 -15.17 -11.38
C PHE A 243 17.70 -15.07 -9.89
N THR A 244 16.60 -14.39 -9.53
CA THR A 244 16.00 -14.56 -8.20
C THR A 244 14.72 -15.37 -8.33
N GLU A 245 14.65 -16.50 -7.62
CA GLU A 245 13.52 -17.45 -7.62
C GLU A 245 12.17 -16.80 -7.20
N SER A 246 12.15 -15.52 -6.82
CA SER A 246 11.02 -14.82 -6.20
C SER A 246 10.26 -13.82 -7.08
N SER A 247 10.79 -13.41 -8.24
CA SER A 247 10.13 -12.41 -9.11
C SER A 247 8.90 -12.95 -9.84
N ASN A 248 8.92 -14.24 -10.20
CA ASN A 248 7.80 -14.95 -10.82
C ASN A 248 6.63 -15.21 -9.85
N ASP A 249 6.89 -15.10 -8.53
CA ASP A 249 5.96 -15.50 -7.46
C ASP A 249 5.27 -14.33 -6.75
N ILE A 250 5.48 -13.09 -7.21
CA ILE A 250 4.59 -11.97 -6.85
C ILE A 250 3.41 -12.03 -7.82
N GLY A 251 2.49 -12.97 -7.55
CA GLY A 251 1.30 -13.17 -8.37
C GLY A 251 0.48 -11.89 -8.55
N ARG A 252 -0.34 -11.83 -9.60
CA ARG A 252 -1.21 -10.69 -9.96
C ARG A 252 -1.99 -10.13 -8.75
N ALA A 253 -2.47 -11.01 -7.88
CA ALA A 253 -3.18 -10.65 -6.66
C ALA A 253 -2.33 -9.87 -5.63
N LEU A 254 -1.01 -10.09 -5.58
CA LEU A 254 -0.10 -9.38 -4.69
C LEU A 254 0.28 -8.00 -5.27
N LYS A 255 0.39 -7.89 -6.60
CA LYS A 255 0.59 -6.62 -7.30
C LYS A 255 -0.63 -5.70 -7.13
N ASP A 256 -1.85 -6.25 -7.19
CA ASP A 256 -3.09 -5.50 -6.93
C ASP A 256 -3.21 -4.98 -5.49
N ARG A 257 -2.55 -5.61 -4.50
CA ARG A 257 -2.52 -5.15 -3.10
C ARG A 257 -1.50 -4.06 -2.82
N MET A 258 -0.46 -3.94 -3.65
CA MET A 258 0.52 -2.85 -3.55
C MET A 258 0.00 -1.54 -4.17
N HIS A 259 -1.22 -1.49 -4.71
CA HIS A 259 -1.95 -0.35 -5.30
C HIS A 259 -1.21 0.49 -6.35
N VAL A 260 -0.03 1.03 -6.03
CA VAL A 260 0.86 1.80 -6.90
C VAL A 260 2.23 1.13 -6.96
N THR A 261 2.77 0.97 -8.16
CA THR A 261 4.15 0.48 -8.35
C THR A 261 4.94 1.46 -9.20
N ILE A 262 6.10 1.88 -8.69
CA ILE A 262 7.00 2.80 -9.38
C ILE A 262 8.33 2.10 -9.65
N ASP A 263 8.73 2.09 -10.92
CA ASP A 263 10.04 1.64 -11.33
C ASP A 263 11.04 2.79 -11.23
N THR A 264 11.85 2.74 -10.19
CA THR A 264 12.84 3.78 -9.87
C THR A 264 14.02 3.80 -10.85
N ASP A 265 14.26 2.73 -11.60
CA ASP A 265 15.30 2.73 -12.64
C ASP A 265 14.84 3.52 -13.87
N TYR A 266 13.53 3.53 -14.13
CA TYR A 266 12.92 4.34 -15.18
C TYR A 266 13.05 5.83 -14.86
N PHE A 267 12.87 6.20 -13.59
CA PHE A 267 12.97 7.58 -13.11
C PHE A 267 14.28 7.81 -12.34
N LYS A 268 15.42 7.41 -12.92
CA LYS A 268 16.73 7.54 -12.26
C LYS A 268 17.12 9.01 -12.00
N PRO A 269 17.91 9.29 -10.95
CA PRO A 269 18.42 10.63 -10.68
C PRO A 269 19.19 11.23 -11.86
N THR A 270 19.12 12.55 -12.01
CA THR A 270 19.91 13.26 -13.03
C THR A 270 21.40 13.23 -12.69
N SER A 271 22.26 13.60 -13.65
CA SER A 271 23.70 13.74 -13.38
C SER A 271 24.00 14.77 -12.29
N TRP A 272 23.19 15.82 -12.17
CA TRP A 272 23.34 16.83 -11.13
C TRP A 272 22.89 16.34 -9.76
N ASP A 273 21.78 15.58 -9.69
CA ASP A 273 21.38 14.91 -8.45
C ASP A 273 22.46 13.93 -7.99
N THR A 274 23.02 13.16 -8.93
CA THR A 274 24.13 12.24 -8.65
C THR A 274 25.35 12.99 -8.10
N PHE A 275 25.71 14.13 -8.70
CA PHE A 275 26.77 14.99 -8.17
C PHE A 275 26.48 15.45 -6.74
N LYS A 276 25.26 15.92 -6.46
CA LYS A 276 24.86 16.34 -5.12
C LYS A 276 24.94 15.18 -4.12
N ILE A 277 24.36 14.02 -4.44
CA ILE A 277 24.42 12.82 -3.60
C ILE A 277 25.88 12.49 -3.26
N LEU A 278 26.75 12.40 -4.27
CA LEU A 278 28.16 12.07 -4.11
C LEU A 278 28.97 13.15 -3.37
N SER A 279 28.54 14.41 -3.43
CA SER A 279 29.17 15.54 -2.74
C SER A 279 28.80 15.65 -1.26
N THR A 280 27.80 14.88 -0.80
CA THR A 280 27.34 14.87 0.60
C THR A 280 27.99 13.72 1.38
N ASN A 281 27.29 13.14 2.36
CA ASN A 281 27.80 12.05 3.17
C ASN A 281 28.05 10.81 2.29
N THR A 282 29.30 10.41 2.15
CA THR A 282 29.72 9.27 1.32
C THR A 282 29.46 7.91 1.97
N ASN A 283 28.82 7.86 3.15
CA ASN A 283 28.42 6.60 3.77
C ASN A 283 27.32 5.96 2.91
N PRO A 284 27.56 4.78 2.32
CA PRO A 284 26.58 4.12 1.45
C PRO A 284 25.37 3.55 2.21
N ARG A 285 25.39 3.57 3.55
CA ARG A 285 24.32 3.05 4.39
C ARG A 285 23.31 4.14 4.72
N VAL A 286 22.02 3.79 4.61
CA VAL A 286 20.92 4.58 5.16
C VAL A 286 21.08 4.63 6.69
N ASP A 287 21.22 5.84 7.23
CA ASP A 287 21.35 6.06 8.66
C ASP A 287 19.95 6.13 9.30
N PHE A 288 19.51 5.03 9.90
CA PHE A 288 18.26 4.93 10.64
C PHE A 288 18.32 5.56 12.05
N THR A 289 19.48 6.09 12.47
CA THR A 289 19.66 6.71 13.80
C THR A 289 19.47 8.22 13.78
N LYS A 290 19.59 8.86 12.60
CA LYS A 290 19.38 10.30 12.42
C LYS A 290 17.93 10.60 12.06
N ASN A 291 17.27 11.39 12.90
CA ASN A 291 15.90 11.84 12.75
C ASN A 291 15.85 13.23 12.11
N SER A 292 14.99 13.40 11.10
CA SER A 292 14.79 14.68 10.40
C SER A 292 13.44 15.35 10.76
N GLY A 293 12.57 14.65 11.51
CA GLY A 293 11.17 15.00 11.71
C GLY A 293 10.79 15.39 13.15
N GLY A 294 10.23 16.59 13.31
CA GLY A 294 9.42 16.99 14.46
C GLY A 294 7.93 16.69 14.20
N ALA A 295 7.13 16.59 15.25
CA ALA A 295 5.75 16.09 15.33
C ALA A 295 4.66 16.78 14.46
N SER A 296 5.00 17.43 13.33
CA SER A 296 4.07 18.27 12.55
C SER A 296 3.61 17.70 11.20
N VAL A 297 4.16 16.56 10.73
CA VAL A 297 3.84 16.02 9.38
C VAL A 297 2.76 14.95 9.43
N GLU A 298 2.77 14.08 10.46
CA GLU A 298 1.75 13.05 10.69
C GLU A 298 0.32 13.63 10.68
N ASP A 299 0.06 14.64 11.52
CA ASP A 299 -1.26 15.27 11.61
C ASP A 299 -1.72 15.86 10.27
N LYS A 300 -0.77 16.39 9.48
CA LYS A 300 -1.05 16.89 8.13
C LYS A 300 -1.51 15.73 7.23
N ILE A 301 -0.79 14.61 7.20
CA ILE A 301 -1.13 13.43 6.39
C ILE A 301 -2.53 12.91 6.75
N LEU A 302 -2.80 12.74 8.05
CA LEU A 302 -4.08 12.20 8.53
C LEU A 302 -5.24 13.16 8.23
N LYS A 303 -5.03 14.46 8.40
CA LYS A 303 -6.03 15.48 8.05
C LYS A 303 -6.36 15.40 6.55
N ILE A 304 -5.34 15.40 5.69
CA ILE A 304 -5.54 15.33 4.23
C ILE A 304 -6.22 14.03 3.84
N ASN A 305 -5.81 12.90 4.42
CA ASN A 305 -6.46 11.63 4.16
C ASN A 305 -7.95 11.67 4.49
N ASN A 306 -8.32 12.22 5.64
CA ASN A 306 -9.72 12.39 6.04
C ASN A 306 -10.47 13.33 5.09
N GLU A 307 -9.86 14.44 4.64
CA GLU A 307 -10.45 15.33 3.64
C GLU A 307 -10.70 14.61 2.31
N ILE A 308 -9.74 13.82 1.81
CA ILE A 308 -9.90 13.05 0.57
C ILE A 308 -10.98 11.96 0.75
N ILE A 309 -11.01 11.25 1.88
CA ILE A 309 -12.02 10.20 2.15
C ILE A 309 -13.44 10.79 2.26
N SER A 310 -13.58 11.97 2.87
CA SER A 310 -14.88 12.62 3.05
C SER A 310 -15.35 13.42 1.83
N SER A 311 -14.44 13.77 0.91
CA SER A 311 -14.80 14.46 -0.32
C SER A 311 -15.60 13.56 -1.27
N GLU A 312 -16.66 14.13 -1.84
CA GLU A 312 -17.40 13.48 -2.93
C GLU A 312 -16.49 13.33 -4.16
N VAL A 313 -16.56 12.16 -4.80
CA VAL A 313 -15.79 11.92 -6.03
C VAL A 313 -16.49 12.63 -7.18
N PRO A 314 -15.81 13.53 -7.93
CA PRO A 314 -16.41 14.21 -9.07
C PRO A 314 -16.95 13.21 -10.10
N LEU A 315 -18.13 13.51 -10.65
CA LEU A 315 -18.83 12.63 -11.60
C LEU A 315 -17.98 12.33 -12.83
N GLU A 316 -17.22 13.30 -13.31
CA GLU A 316 -16.30 13.16 -14.45
C GLU A 316 -15.25 12.07 -14.17
N LYS A 317 -14.69 12.03 -12.95
CA LYS A 317 -13.75 10.98 -12.54
C LYS A 317 -14.41 9.60 -12.48
N LEU A 318 -15.67 9.53 -12.04
CA LEU A 318 -16.45 8.28 -12.03
C LEU A 318 -16.76 7.77 -13.44
N VAL A 319 -17.04 8.66 -14.39
CA VAL A 319 -17.23 8.32 -15.81
C VAL A 319 -15.92 7.80 -16.41
N ILE A 320 -14.79 8.46 -16.12
CA ILE A 320 -13.46 8.00 -16.55
C ILE A 320 -13.15 6.62 -15.96
N ALA A 321 -13.38 6.41 -14.67
CA ALA A 321 -13.17 5.11 -14.02
C ALA A 321 -14.05 4.01 -14.65
N ASN A 322 -15.31 4.31 -14.98
CA ASN A 322 -16.19 3.39 -15.69
C ASN A 322 -15.67 3.05 -17.08
N TYR A 323 -15.13 4.01 -17.81
CA TYR A 323 -14.50 3.74 -19.11
C TYR A 323 -13.30 2.79 -18.96
N LEU A 324 -12.44 2.98 -17.95
CA LEU A 324 -11.29 2.09 -17.72
C LEU A 324 -11.70 0.65 -17.36
N ILE A 325 -12.88 0.46 -16.76
CA ILE A 325 -13.43 -0.87 -16.43
C ILE A 325 -14.19 -1.48 -17.60
N HIS A 326 -15.07 -0.72 -18.25
CA HIS A 326 -16.02 -1.24 -19.23
C HIS A 326 -15.67 -0.87 -20.67
N GLY A 327 -15.26 0.39 -20.90
CA GLY A 327 -14.88 0.85 -22.23
C GLY A 327 -13.61 0.18 -22.76
N LEU A 328 -12.64 -0.06 -21.88
CA LEU A 328 -11.45 -0.86 -22.21
C LEU A 328 -11.73 -2.37 -22.28
N ASP A 329 -12.88 -2.86 -21.79
CA ASP A 329 -13.28 -4.27 -21.90
C ASP A 329 -14.09 -4.56 -23.18
N TYR A 330 -13.77 -3.88 -24.27
CA TYR A 330 -14.45 -4.03 -25.55
C TYR A 330 -13.52 -4.57 -26.62
N VAL A 331 -14.06 -5.45 -27.48
CA VAL A 331 -13.40 -5.91 -28.70
C VAL A 331 -14.46 -6.30 -29.74
N ASN A 332 -14.17 -6.05 -31.02
CA ASN A 332 -15.03 -6.46 -32.13
C ASN A 332 -14.29 -7.48 -33.01
N LEU A 333 -14.76 -8.74 -32.98
CA LEU A 333 -14.19 -9.83 -33.75
C LEU A 333 -15.08 -10.09 -34.98
N ASP A 334 -14.66 -9.61 -36.15
CA ASP A 334 -15.35 -9.83 -37.43
C ASP A 334 -16.83 -9.43 -37.42
N GLY A 335 -17.16 -8.28 -36.83
CA GLY A 335 -18.53 -7.78 -36.71
C GLY A 335 -19.29 -8.32 -35.50
N LYS A 336 -18.67 -9.15 -34.66
CA LYS A 336 -19.23 -9.65 -33.40
C LYS A 336 -18.59 -8.94 -32.21
N GLU A 337 -19.37 -8.09 -31.56
CA GLU A 337 -18.97 -7.43 -30.32
C GLU A 337 -18.89 -8.43 -29.16
N THR A 338 -17.81 -8.38 -28.39
CA THR A 338 -17.62 -9.15 -27.16
C THR A 338 -16.69 -8.38 -26.19
N THR A 339 -16.38 -9.00 -25.04
CA THR A 339 -15.49 -8.41 -24.04
C THR A 339 -14.14 -9.14 -24.01
N LYS A 340 -13.06 -8.41 -23.73
CA LYS A 340 -11.72 -9.00 -23.62
C LYS A 340 -11.66 -10.01 -22.48
N THR A 341 -12.31 -9.70 -21.35
CA THR A 341 -12.42 -10.58 -20.19
C THR A 341 -13.10 -11.91 -20.50
N LYS A 342 -14.04 -11.96 -21.45
CA LYS A 342 -14.71 -13.22 -21.87
C LYS A 342 -13.80 -14.12 -22.70
N LEU A 343 -12.81 -13.55 -23.37
CA LEU A 343 -11.83 -14.30 -24.16
C LEU A 343 -10.86 -15.08 -23.26
N LYS A 344 -10.68 -14.67 -21.99
CA LYS A 344 -9.75 -15.31 -21.04
C LYS A 344 -8.35 -15.48 -21.68
N ASP A 345 -7.83 -16.70 -21.68
CA ASP A 345 -6.50 -17.05 -22.21
C ASP A 345 -6.41 -16.94 -23.74
N ALA A 346 -7.55 -16.80 -24.43
CA ALA A 346 -7.54 -16.52 -25.87
C ALA A 346 -7.18 -15.06 -26.18
N TRP A 347 -7.28 -14.14 -25.21
CA TRP A 347 -6.70 -12.81 -25.33
C TRP A 347 -5.19 -12.88 -25.07
N PRO A 348 -4.34 -12.20 -25.87
CA PRO A 348 -4.67 -11.29 -26.99
C PRO A 348 -4.79 -12.00 -28.35
N SER A 349 -4.43 -13.29 -28.45
CA SER A 349 -4.26 -14.02 -29.71
C SER A 349 -5.52 -14.11 -30.59
N ALA A 350 -6.71 -14.02 -30.01
CA ALA A 350 -7.98 -14.02 -30.73
C ALA A 350 -8.25 -12.73 -31.52
N ILE A 351 -7.47 -11.66 -31.29
CA ILE A 351 -7.65 -10.36 -31.93
C ILE A 351 -6.84 -10.34 -33.23
N THR A 352 -7.49 -10.61 -34.36
CA THR A 352 -6.82 -10.77 -35.67
C THR A 352 -6.86 -9.51 -36.56
N ASN A 353 -7.83 -8.62 -36.34
CA ASN A 353 -8.17 -7.55 -37.29
C ASN A 353 -7.75 -6.15 -36.88
N HIS A 354 -7.06 -5.99 -35.75
CA HIS A 354 -6.60 -4.69 -35.28
C HIS A 354 -5.11 -4.53 -35.56
N GLY A 355 -4.68 -3.28 -35.80
CA GLY A 355 -3.26 -2.96 -35.91
C GLY A 355 -2.51 -3.46 -34.66
N LYS A 356 -1.35 -4.09 -34.86
CA LYS A 356 -0.44 -4.46 -33.77
C LYS A 356 -0.25 -3.23 -32.86
N GLY A 357 -0.54 -3.37 -31.57
CA GLY A 357 -0.43 -2.27 -30.61
C GLY A 357 -1.70 -1.43 -30.40
N SER A 358 -2.86 -1.81 -30.96
CA SER A 358 -4.15 -1.23 -30.56
C SER A 358 -4.42 -1.45 -29.06
N ASP A 359 -5.16 -0.53 -28.42
CA ASP A 359 -5.59 -0.70 -27.03
C ASP A 359 -6.37 -2.01 -26.82
N GLU A 360 -7.06 -2.51 -27.86
CA GLU A 360 -7.75 -3.80 -27.84
C GLU A 360 -6.84 -5.00 -27.58
N SER A 361 -5.64 -5.00 -28.18
CA SER A 361 -4.64 -6.06 -28.06
C SER A 361 -3.54 -5.77 -27.04
N LEU A 362 -3.42 -4.52 -26.59
CA LEU A 362 -2.35 -4.07 -25.70
C LEU A 362 -2.73 -4.12 -24.22
N VAL A 363 -4.01 -3.91 -23.87
CA VAL A 363 -4.43 -3.78 -22.47
C VAL A 363 -5.77 -4.44 -22.16
N LEU A 364 -5.83 -5.08 -21.00
CA LEU A 364 -7.06 -5.52 -20.35
C LEU A 364 -7.69 -4.36 -19.55
N PRO A 365 -9.01 -4.38 -19.32
CA PRO A 365 -9.64 -3.44 -18.41
C PRO A 365 -9.07 -3.54 -16.99
N VAL A 366 -9.16 -2.44 -16.23
CA VAL A 366 -8.78 -2.44 -14.83
C VAL A 366 -9.85 -3.13 -13.96
N SER A 367 -9.42 -3.76 -12.87
CA SER A 367 -10.37 -4.28 -11.88
C SER A 367 -11.07 -3.14 -11.11
N PRO A 368 -12.24 -3.37 -10.50
CA PRO A 368 -12.86 -2.37 -9.62
C PRO A 368 -11.96 -1.91 -8.47
N ARG A 369 -11.07 -2.79 -7.97
CA ARG A 369 -10.08 -2.44 -6.95
C ARG A 369 -9.05 -1.46 -7.50
N ALA A 370 -8.48 -1.75 -8.68
CA ALA A 370 -7.53 -0.86 -9.33
C ALA A 370 -8.18 0.50 -9.69
N ALA A 371 -9.44 0.50 -10.15
CA ALA A 371 -10.18 1.74 -10.40
C ALA A 371 -10.35 2.60 -9.13
N LYS A 372 -10.61 1.99 -7.97
CA LYS A 372 -10.64 2.70 -6.68
C LYS A 372 -9.27 3.28 -6.32
N SER A 373 -8.19 2.56 -6.55
CA SER A 373 -6.83 3.07 -6.37
C SER A 373 -6.54 4.26 -7.29
N ILE A 374 -6.94 4.18 -8.57
CA ILE A 374 -6.79 5.27 -9.55
C ILE A 374 -7.56 6.51 -9.11
N LEU A 375 -8.83 6.36 -8.72
CA LEU A 375 -9.64 7.46 -8.19
C LEU A 375 -8.94 8.12 -7.00
N ARG A 376 -8.56 7.31 -6.00
CA ARG A 376 -7.92 7.78 -4.77
C ARG A 376 -6.59 8.49 -5.04
N LEU A 377 -5.74 7.92 -5.88
CA LEU A 377 -4.46 8.50 -6.26
C LEU A 377 -4.65 9.82 -7.02
N SER A 378 -5.63 9.86 -7.94
CA SER A 378 -5.93 11.08 -8.69
C SER A 378 -6.41 12.22 -7.79
N GLN A 379 -7.20 11.93 -6.74
CA GLN A 379 -7.63 12.95 -5.76
C GLN A 379 -6.45 13.45 -4.93
N ALA A 380 -5.51 12.57 -4.59
CA ALA A 380 -4.27 12.97 -3.91
C ALA A 380 -3.38 13.83 -4.82
N PHE A 381 -3.29 13.53 -6.12
CA PHE A 381 -2.61 14.38 -7.09
C PHE A 381 -3.27 15.75 -7.22
N ASP A 382 -4.60 15.81 -7.31
CA ASP A 382 -5.32 17.09 -7.32
C ASP A 382 -4.98 17.92 -6.09
N TYR A 383 -4.98 17.31 -4.90
CA TYR A 383 -4.65 17.98 -3.65
C TYR A 383 -3.23 18.56 -3.69
N ILE A 384 -2.23 17.76 -4.08
CA ILE A 384 -0.83 18.21 -4.19
C ILE A 384 -0.70 19.32 -5.25
N ALA A 385 -1.42 19.23 -6.36
CA ALA A 385 -1.38 20.25 -7.40
C ALA A 385 -1.94 21.59 -6.89
N LYS A 386 -2.97 21.57 -6.03
CA LYS A 386 -3.45 22.77 -5.31
C LYS A 386 -2.39 23.31 -4.36
N GLU A 387 -1.70 22.45 -3.60
CA GLU A 387 -0.58 22.88 -2.74
C GLU A 387 0.55 23.53 -3.57
N LYS A 388 0.75 23.08 -4.81
CA LYS A 388 1.69 23.66 -5.79
C LYS A 388 1.14 24.89 -6.53
N GLY A 389 -0.06 25.34 -6.20
CA GLY A 389 -0.64 26.60 -6.62
C GLY A 389 -1.61 26.55 -7.79
N LEU A 390 -2.21 25.39 -8.11
CA LEU A 390 -3.39 25.35 -8.99
C LEU A 390 -4.63 25.84 -8.23
N THR A 391 -5.49 26.56 -8.94
CA THR A 391 -6.84 26.89 -8.48
C THR A 391 -7.77 25.67 -8.58
N ASP A 392 -8.92 25.73 -7.90
CA ASP A 392 -9.92 24.67 -7.97
C ASP A 392 -10.47 24.48 -9.39
N GLU A 393 -10.64 25.57 -10.15
CA GLU A 393 -11.05 25.54 -11.55
C GLU A 393 -10.02 24.83 -12.43
N GLN A 394 -8.73 25.18 -12.28
CA GLN A 394 -7.65 24.52 -13.04
C GLN A 394 -7.53 23.04 -12.70
N VAL A 395 -7.79 22.64 -11.45
CA VAL A 395 -7.84 21.22 -11.06
C VAL A 395 -9.01 20.51 -11.74
N LYS A 396 -10.20 21.11 -11.76
CA LYS A 396 -11.38 20.55 -12.44
C LYS A 396 -11.12 20.34 -13.94
N GLU A 397 -10.52 21.32 -14.60
CA GLU A 397 -10.11 21.23 -16.01
C GLU A 397 -9.09 20.09 -16.27
N ASN A 398 -8.34 19.69 -15.23
CA ASN A 398 -7.31 18.65 -15.30
C ASN A 398 -7.75 17.29 -14.74
N TYR A 399 -9.04 17.07 -14.43
CA TYR A 399 -9.51 15.78 -13.93
C TYR A 399 -9.16 14.60 -14.83
N PHE A 400 -9.27 14.75 -16.15
CA PHE A 400 -8.85 13.71 -17.09
C PHE A 400 -7.36 13.38 -16.95
N ASN A 401 -6.50 14.40 -16.94
CA ASN A 401 -5.05 14.21 -16.83
C ASN A 401 -4.66 13.59 -15.49
N SER A 402 -5.27 14.03 -14.37
CA SER A 402 -5.02 13.44 -13.04
C SER A 402 -5.39 11.94 -13.00
N MET A 403 -6.51 11.57 -13.62
CA MET A 403 -6.99 10.19 -13.71
C MET A 403 -6.09 9.33 -14.60
N MET A 404 -5.65 9.85 -15.75
CA MET A 404 -4.78 9.11 -16.68
C MET A 404 -3.38 8.93 -16.10
N ASN A 405 -2.83 9.93 -15.43
CA ASN A 405 -1.59 9.78 -14.70
C ASN A 405 -1.74 8.73 -13.57
N ALA A 406 -2.81 8.78 -12.78
CA ALA A 406 -3.05 7.74 -11.77
C ALA A 406 -3.19 6.34 -12.40
N TYR A 407 -3.89 6.22 -13.52
CA TYR A 407 -4.01 4.98 -14.30
C TYR A 407 -2.64 4.48 -14.79
N LYS A 408 -1.74 5.37 -15.22
CA LYS A 408 -0.39 5.00 -15.64
C LYS A 408 0.37 4.25 -14.55
N PHE A 409 0.41 4.80 -13.33
CA PHE A 409 1.21 4.23 -12.23
C PHE A 409 0.55 3.06 -11.51
N VAL A 410 -0.79 2.99 -11.49
CA VAL A 410 -1.52 1.81 -11.00
C VAL A 410 -1.49 0.69 -12.06
N GLY A 411 -1.55 1.05 -13.34
CA GLY A 411 -1.66 0.13 -14.47
C GLY A 411 -0.35 -0.59 -14.82
N ALA A 412 0.79 0.12 -14.79
CA ALA A 412 2.06 -0.35 -15.36
C ALA A 412 2.46 -1.75 -14.90
N TYR A 413 2.28 -2.06 -13.61
CA TYR A 413 2.68 -3.35 -13.04
C TYR A 413 1.53 -4.13 -12.40
N SER A 414 0.26 -3.79 -12.68
CA SER A 414 -0.91 -4.57 -12.21
C SER A 414 -1.20 -5.83 -13.06
N GLY A 415 -0.44 -6.05 -14.14
CA GLY A 415 -0.63 -7.21 -15.02
C GLY A 415 -1.82 -7.07 -15.98
N ILE A 416 -2.22 -5.84 -16.29
CA ILE A 416 -3.23 -5.55 -17.32
C ILE A 416 -2.64 -5.44 -18.74
N LEU A 417 -1.32 -5.25 -18.86
CA LEU A 417 -0.66 -5.11 -20.15
C LEU A 417 -0.34 -6.46 -20.78
N ASN A 418 -0.41 -6.50 -22.11
CA ASN A 418 0.12 -7.59 -22.92
C ASN A 418 1.66 -7.49 -22.96
N ASP A 419 2.34 -8.18 -22.05
CA ASP A 419 3.80 -8.12 -21.91
C ASP A 419 4.55 -8.46 -23.21
N LEU A 420 3.98 -9.31 -24.09
CA LEU A 420 4.58 -9.59 -25.40
C LEU A 420 4.51 -8.35 -26.31
N ALA A 421 3.35 -7.72 -26.43
CA ALA A 421 3.20 -6.51 -27.24
C ALA A 421 4.01 -5.33 -26.69
N VAL A 422 4.15 -5.21 -25.36
CA VAL A 422 5.03 -4.21 -24.73
C VAL A 422 6.49 -4.46 -25.12
N ARG A 423 6.94 -5.72 -25.09
CA ARG A 423 8.31 -6.07 -25.50
C ARG A 423 8.57 -5.81 -26.98
N GLU A 424 7.62 -6.17 -27.84
CA GLU A 424 7.79 -6.07 -29.30
C GLU A 424 7.66 -4.65 -29.84
N ASN A 425 6.77 -3.82 -29.26
CA ASN A 425 6.41 -2.52 -29.83
C ASN A 425 6.83 -1.32 -28.97
N TYR A 426 7.22 -1.54 -27.73
CA TYR A 426 7.55 -0.48 -26.77
C TYR A 426 8.86 -0.76 -26.02
N GLU A 427 9.75 -1.59 -26.56
CA GLU A 427 11.08 -1.86 -25.98
C GLU A 427 11.03 -2.34 -24.51
N ASN A 428 9.96 -3.06 -24.14
CA ASN A 428 9.69 -3.50 -22.77
C ASN A 428 9.36 -2.36 -21.78
N ASP A 429 9.13 -1.13 -22.26
CA ASP A 429 8.69 0.03 -21.50
C ASP A 429 7.17 0.04 -21.29
N LYS A 430 6.77 -0.29 -20.06
CA LYS A 430 5.35 -0.34 -19.66
C LYS A 430 4.72 1.05 -19.56
N TYR A 431 5.50 2.08 -19.25
CA TYR A 431 4.99 3.46 -19.17
C TYR A 431 4.70 4.01 -20.55
N SER A 432 5.60 3.80 -21.52
CA SER A 432 5.37 4.18 -22.93
C SER A 432 4.15 3.47 -23.53
N ALA A 433 3.97 2.17 -23.24
CA ALA A 433 2.77 1.44 -23.66
C ALA A 433 1.48 2.05 -23.09
N LEU A 434 1.50 2.47 -21.82
CA LEU A 434 0.35 3.14 -21.19
C LEU A 434 0.12 4.55 -21.73
N ASP A 435 1.17 5.29 -22.09
CA ASP A 435 1.02 6.59 -22.72
C ASP A 435 0.30 6.48 -24.08
N ALA A 436 0.55 5.43 -24.86
CA ALA A 436 -0.19 5.15 -26.10
C ALA A 436 -1.69 4.85 -25.85
N ILE A 437 -2.00 4.12 -24.78
CA ILE A 437 -3.38 3.83 -24.36
C ILE A 437 -4.07 5.11 -23.87
N ILE A 438 -3.37 5.94 -23.09
CA ILE A 438 -3.88 7.23 -22.60
C ILE A 438 -4.19 8.15 -23.76
N LEU A 439 -3.32 8.22 -24.78
CA LEU A 439 -3.57 9.01 -25.98
C LEU A 439 -4.83 8.53 -26.72
N THR A 440 -4.97 7.22 -26.91
CA THR A 440 -6.16 6.63 -27.54
C THR A 440 -7.43 6.91 -26.73
N THR A 441 -7.35 6.79 -25.40
CA THR A 441 -8.44 7.10 -24.48
C THR A 441 -8.82 8.57 -24.56
N LYS A 442 -7.84 9.48 -24.62
CA LYS A 442 -8.08 10.92 -24.77
C LYS A 442 -8.83 11.23 -26.07
N THR A 443 -8.43 10.62 -27.18
CA THR A 443 -9.15 10.74 -28.46
C THR A 443 -10.60 10.30 -28.32
N GLN A 444 -10.84 9.13 -27.69
CA GLN A 444 -12.19 8.62 -27.45
C GLN A 444 -13.07 9.57 -26.63
N PHE A 445 -12.52 10.15 -25.56
CA PHE A 445 -13.24 11.14 -24.75
C PHE A 445 -13.51 12.44 -25.51
N ASN A 446 -12.55 12.92 -26.29
CA ASN A 446 -12.72 14.15 -27.09
C ASN A 446 -13.79 13.99 -28.17
N GLU A 447 -13.80 12.86 -28.88
CA GLU A 447 -14.81 12.55 -29.91
C GLU A 447 -16.22 12.46 -29.31
N ASN A 448 -16.33 12.03 -28.06
CA ASN A 448 -17.61 11.82 -27.37
C ASN A 448 -17.99 12.96 -26.41
N ALA A 449 -17.17 14.00 -26.26
CA ALA A 449 -17.33 15.04 -25.24
C ALA A 449 -18.73 15.69 -25.28
N GLY A 450 -19.21 16.07 -26.47
CA GLY A 450 -20.54 16.66 -26.63
C GLY A 450 -21.69 15.70 -26.29
N SER A 451 -21.52 14.40 -26.58
CA SER A 451 -22.52 13.38 -26.23
C SER A 451 -22.53 13.09 -24.73
N ILE A 452 -21.35 13.05 -24.09
CA ILE A 452 -21.19 12.88 -22.64
C ILE A 452 -21.85 14.05 -21.91
N SER A 453 -21.53 15.29 -22.29
CA SER A 453 -22.13 16.49 -21.70
C SER A 453 -23.65 16.47 -21.81
N ALA A 454 -24.19 16.23 -23.00
CA ALA A 454 -25.63 16.14 -23.21
C ALA A 454 -26.28 15.00 -22.41
N GLY A 455 -25.59 13.86 -22.27
CA GLY A 455 -26.06 12.74 -21.46
C GLY A 455 -26.14 13.06 -19.97
N LEU A 456 -25.12 13.71 -19.41
CA LEU A 456 -25.09 14.11 -18.01
C LEU A 456 -26.11 15.21 -17.69
N GLU A 457 -26.37 16.13 -18.63
CA GLU A 457 -27.47 17.11 -18.50
C GLU A 457 -28.84 16.41 -18.43
N MET A 458 -29.03 15.31 -19.17
CA MET A 458 -30.27 14.53 -19.09
C MET A 458 -30.52 13.97 -17.69
N THR A 459 -29.47 13.55 -16.97
CA THR A 459 -29.62 12.98 -15.62
C THR A 459 -29.89 14.05 -14.56
N ASN A 460 -29.50 15.31 -14.80
CA ASN A 460 -29.66 16.43 -13.87
C ASN A 460 -30.97 17.23 -14.07
N GLY A 461 -32.08 16.54 -14.37
CA GLY A 461 -33.40 17.16 -14.56
C GLY A 461 -33.76 17.50 -16.02
N GLY A 462 -32.91 17.10 -16.98
CA GLY A 462 -33.25 17.15 -18.41
C GLY A 462 -34.30 16.10 -18.80
N LYS A 463 -34.80 16.14 -20.04
CA LYS A 463 -35.70 15.09 -20.57
C LYS A 463 -34.91 13.92 -21.14
N LYS A 464 -35.34 12.69 -20.90
CA LYS A 464 -34.75 11.50 -21.52
C LYS A 464 -34.75 11.63 -23.05
N SER A 465 -33.57 11.65 -23.66
CA SER A 465 -33.38 11.74 -25.11
C SER A 465 -32.80 10.46 -25.68
N LYS A 466 -33.65 9.70 -26.37
CA LYS A 466 -33.22 8.50 -27.10
C LYS A 466 -32.11 8.82 -28.12
N LYS A 467 -32.17 9.98 -28.77
CA LYS A 467 -31.16 10.43 -29.74
C LYS A 467 -29.77 10.59 -29.11
N VAL A 468 -29.68 10.99 -27.84
CA VAL A 468 -28.40 11.09 -27.13
C VAL A 468 -27.91 9.71 -26.70
N LEU A 469 -28.81 8.87 -26.16
CA LEU A 469 -28.48 7.49 -25.77
C LEU A 469 -27.99 6.65 -26.95
N ASP A 470 -28.63 6.77 -28.12
CA ASP A 470 -28.28 6.03 -29.34
C ASP A 470 -26.89 6.42 -29.91
N LYS A 471 -26.26 7.50 -29.43
CA LYS A 471 -24.87 7.85 -29.79
C LYS A 471 -23.84 6.99 -29.07
N PHE A 472 -24.23 6.36 -27.96
CA PHE A 472 -23.36 5.49 -27.19
C PHE A 472 -23.59 4.04 -27.63
N SER A 473 -22.64 3.50 -28.37
CA SER A 473 -22.65 2.12 -28.88
C SER A 473 -21.25 1.51 -28.81
N GLY A 474 -21.14 0.20 -29.03
CA GLY A 474 -19.86 -0.52 -29.00
C GLY A 474 -19.16 -0.31 -27.66
N ARG A 475 -17.91 0.19 -27.67
CA ARG A 475 -17.16 0.47 -26.43
C ARG A 475 -17.82 1.47 -25.49
N TRP A 476 -18.75 2.29 -25.97
CA TRP A 476 -19.45 3.27 -25.14
C TRP A 476 -20.82 2.80 -24.64
N GLU A 477 -21.24 1.56 -24.94
CA GLU A 477 -22.54 1.03 -24.48
C GLU A 477 -22.70 1.08 -22.95
N PHE A 478 -21.60 1.01 -22.19
CA PHE A 478 -21.64 1.18 -20.73
C PHE A 478 -22.21 2.55 -20.32
N MET A 479 -21.90 3.61 -21.07
CA MET A 479 -22.35 4.97 -20.78
C MET A 479 -23.86 5.09 -20.99
N LYS A 480 -24.39 4.45 -22.04
CA LYS A 480 -25.83 4.37 -22.27
C LYS A 480 -26.56 3.73 -21.09
N ASN A 481 -26.09 2.55 -20.66
CA ASN A 481 -26.67 1.81 -19.54
C ASN A 481 -26.59 2.62 -18.23
N PHE A 482 -25.47 3.31 -18.00
CA PHE A 482 -25.29 4.19 -16.85
C PHE A 482 -26.30 5.34 -16.86
N LEU A 483 -26.40 6.07 -17.98
CA LEU A 483 -27.30 7.22 -18.11
C LEU A 483 -28.77 6.82 -18.00
N GLU A 484 -29.16 5.67 -18.54
CA GLU A 484 -30.53 5.15 -18.43
C GLU A 484 -30.91 4.90 -16.97
N LYS A 485 -30.07 4.21 -16.20
CA LYS A 485 -30.31 3.96 -14.78
C LYS A 485 -30.26 5.23 -13.95
N ALA A 486 -29.26 6.08 -14.15
CA ALA A 486 -29.14 7.33 -13.41
C ALA A 486 -30.36 8.24 -13.62
N TYR A 487 -30.90 8.28 -14.85
CA TYR A 487 -32.14 8.99 -15.13
C TYR A 487 -33.34 8.38 -14.40
N GLU A 488 -33.47 7.06 -14.40
CA GLU A 488 -34.57 6.34 -13.73
C GLU A 488 -34.56 6.56 -12.22
N GLU A 489 -33.38 6.51 -11.59
CA GLU A 489 -33.21 6.75 -10.15
C GLU A 489 -33.56 8.20 -9.78
N ASN A 490 -33.11 9.18 -10.57
CA ASN A 490 -33.43 10.59 -10.33
C ASN A 490 -34.91 10.95 -10.62
N SER A 491 -35.54 10.24 -11.57
CA SER A 491 -36.96 10.44 -11.91
C SER A 491 -37.91 9.69 -10.97
N GLY A 492 -37.46 8.58 -10.38
CA GLY A 492 -38.24 7.75 -9.46
C GLY A 492 -38.37 8.33 -8.04
N GLY A 493 -37.52 9.29 -7.65
CA GLY A 493 -37.62 10.03 -6.38
C GLY A 493 -38.63 11.19 -6.38
N LEU A 494 -39.35 11.41 -7.49
CA LEU A 494 -40.34 12.48 -7.65
C LEU A 494 -41.81 12.00 -7.58
N ASN A 495 -42.06 10.75 -7.17
CA ASN A 495 -43.42 10.21 -6.96
C ASN A 495 -43.73 9.95 -5.48
#